data_AF-A0A2M9KTE5-F1
#
_entry.id   AF-A0A2M9KTE5-F1
#
_cell.length_a   1.000
_cell.length_b   1.000
_cell.length_c   1.000
_cell.angle_alpha   90.00
_cell.angle_beta   90.00
_cell.angle_gamma   90.00
#
_symmetry.space_group_name_H-M   'P 1'
#
loop_
_entity.id
_entity.type
_entity.pdbx_description
1 polymer ?
#
loop_
_entity_poly.entity_id
_entity_poly.type
_entity_poly.pdbx_seq_one_letter_code
_entity_poly.pdbx_strand_id
1 'polypeptide(L)' 'MAEKAPSGLRRFRTTDELWARFEAAVDASPDAEADRSKVLRSFIRWYIGEPGARLPERPEQQAPAT' A
#
# COMPACT_ATOMS: atom_id res chain seq x y z
N MET A 1 -10.13 14.21 -15.04
CA MET A 1 -9.52 13.12 -15.83
C MET A 1 -10.05 11.81 -15.26
N ALA A 2 -10.88 11.07 -16.01
CA ALA A 2 -11.36 9.78 -15.54
C ALA A 2 -10.18 8.81 -15.46
N GLU A 3 -9.87 8.27 -14.27
CA GLU A 3 -8.87 7.22 -14.12
C GLU A 3 -9.24 6.07 -15.05
N LYS A 4 -8.36 5.75 -16.02
CA LYS A 4 -8.47 4.50 -16.77
C LYS A 4 -8.38 3.35 -15.76
N ALA A 5 -9.34 2.43 -15.82
CA ALA A 5 -9.30 1.19 -15.06
C ALA A 5 -7.91 0.54 -15.18
N PRO A 6 -7.36 -0.02 -14.08
CA PRO A 6 -5.99 -0.54 -14.07
C PRO A 6 -5.81 -1.57 -15.18
N SER A 7 -4.92 -1.26 -16.12
CA SER A 7 -4.66 -2.11 -17.29
C SER A 7 -3.66 -3.21 -16.93
N GLY A 8 -4.16 -4.40 -16.65
CA GLY A 8 -3.39 -5.64 -16.51
C GLY A 8 -2.61 -5.80 -15.19
N LEU A 9 -2.33 -7.05 -14.82
CA LEU A 9 -1.52 -7.38 -13.65
C LEU A 9 -0.06 -6.98 -13.88
N ARG A 10 0.51 -6.21 -12.94
CA ARG A 10 1.95 -5.93 -12.88
C ARG A 10 2.58 -6.88 -11.86
N ARG A 11 3.65 -7.58 -12.26
CA ARG A 11 4.39 -8.45 -11.35
C ARG A 11 5.31 -7.60 -10.47
N PHE A 12 5.21 -7.76 -9.16
CA PHE A 12 6.10 -7.18 -8.17
C PHE A 12 7.00 -8.28 -7.60
N ARG A 13 8.31 -8.02 -7.49
CA ARG A 13 9.27 -8.97 -6.92
C ARG A 13 9.73 -8.47 -5.57
N THR A 14 9.65 -9.33 -4.57
CA THR A 14 10.09 -9.06 -3.20
C THR A 14 10.40 -10.38 -2.50
N THR A 15 10.93 -10.33 -1.28
CA THR A 15 11.05 -11.52 -0.41
C THR A 15 9.69 -11.87 0.19
N ASP A 16 9.50 -13.16 0.46
CA ASP A 16 8.28 -13.67 1.09
C ASP A 16 8.04 -13.06 2.48
N GLU A 17 9.12 -12.92 3.27
CA GLU A 17 9.08 -12.26 4.58
C GLU A 17 8.61 -10.80 4.49
N LEU A 18 9.13 -10.04 3.54
CA LEU A 18 8.73 -8.64 3.36
C LEU A 18 7.29 -8.55 2.87
N TRP A 19 6.89 -9.47 2.00
CA TRP A 19 5.50 -9.55 1.54
C TRP A 19 4.55 -9.82 2.70
N ALA A 20 4.80 -10.85 3.52
CA ALA A 20 3.97 -11.18 4.67
C ALA A 20 3.84 -10.02 5.67
N ARG A 21 4.95 -9.31 5.97
CA ARG A 21 4.91 -8.11 6.83
C ARG A 21 4.08 -6.98 6.23
N PHE A 22 4.14 -6.81 4.91
CA PHE A 22 3.31 -5.84 4.20
C PHE A 22 1.83 -6.23 4.26
N GLU A 23 1.49 -7.51 4.09
CA GLU A 23 0.11 -7.98 4.21
C GLU A 23 -0.46 -7.72 5.61
N ALA A 24 0.31 -8.04 6.66
CA ALA A 24 -0.09 -7.77 8.03
C ALA A 24 -0.29 -6.27 8.31
N ALA A 25 0.56 -5.41 7.73
CA ALA A 25 0.41 -3.97 7.85
C ALA A 25 -0.84 -3.43 7.11
N VAL A 26 -1.18 -4.00 5.95
CA VAL A 26 -2.41 -3.63 5.24
C VAL A 26 -3.65 -4.08 6.03
N ASP A 27 -3.62 -5.28 6.62
CA ASP A 27 -4.72 -5.82 7.44
C ASP A 27 -4.93 -5.00 8.73
N ALA A 28 -3.85 -4.52 9.33
CA ALA A 28 -3.91 -3.63 10.50
C ALA A 28 -4.27 -2.17 10.17
N SER A 29 -4.52 -1.84 8.91
CA SER A 29 -4.84 -0.46 8.52
C SER A 29 -6.22 -0.05 9.06
N PRO A 30 -6.38 1.19 9.55
CA PRO A 30 -7.68 1.69 9.99
C PRO A 30 -8.67 1.93 8.83
N ASP A 31 -8.19 1.90 7.59
CA ASP A 31 -9.01 2.03 6.38
C ASP A 31 -9.66 0.66 6.05
N ALA A 32 -10.98 0.55 6.25
CA ALA A 32 -11.72 -0.69 6.01
C ALA A 32 -11.75 -1.15 4.53
N GLU A 33 -11.36 -0.27 3.61
CA GLU A 33 -11.21 -0.55 2.19
C GLU A 33 -9.74 -0.72 1.79
N ALA A 34 -8.83 -0.86 2.75
CA ALA A 34 -7.42 -1.06 2.48
C ALA A 34 -7.18 -2.45 1.91
N ASP A 35 -6.62 -2.48 0.70
CA ASP A 35 -6.08 -3.68 0.12
C ASP A 35 -4.68 -3.41 -0.42
N ARG A 36 -3.92 -4.50 -0.59
CA ARG A 36 -2.52 -4.48 -1.05
C ARG A 36 -2.34 -3.63 -2.30
N SER A 37 -3.30 -3.73 -3.22
CA SER A 37 -3.28 -2.98 -4.47
C SER A 37 -3.60 -1.51 -4.27
N LYS A 38 -4.55 -1.15 -3.41
CA LYS A 38 -4.86 0.24 -3.05
C LYS A 38 -3.66 0.91 -2.41
N VAL A 39 -3.05 0.29 -1.40
CA VAL A 39 -1.88 0.85 -0.70
C VAL A 39 -0.70 1.02 -1.66
N LEU A 40 -0.41 0.02 -2.50
CA LEU A 40 0.68 0.10 -3.48
C LEU A 40 0.43 1.20 -4.52
N ARG A 41 -0.80 1.35 -5.02
CA ARG A 41 -1.16 2.43 -5.97
C ARG A 41 -1.02 3.80 -5.33
N SER A 42 -1.51 3.98 -4.10
CA SER A 42 -1.38 5.23 -3.35
C SER A 42 0.09 5.59 -3.12
N PHE A 43 0.92 4.60 -2.76
CA PHE A 43 2.35 4.80 -2.61
C PHE A 43 3.02 5.20 -3.94
N ILE A 44 2.68 4.54 -5.05
CA ILE A 44 3.19 4.89 -6.39
C ILE A 44 2.80 6.32 -6.76
N ARG A 45 1.53 6.71 -6.57
CA ARG A 45 1.03 8.08 -6.85
C ARG A 45 1.78 9.13 -6.05
N TRP A 46 1.99 8.86 -4.76
CA TRP A 46 2.80 9.73 -3.91
C TRP A 46 4.25 9.82 -4.39
N TYR A 47 4.86 8.67 -4.74
CA TYR A 47 6.26 8.61 -5.19
C TYR A 47 6.51 9.37 -6.49
N ILE A 48 5.56 9.37 -7.44
CA ILE A 48 5.66 10.13 -8.69
C ILE A 48 5.25 11.60 -8.56
N GLY A 49 4.81 12.04 -7.38
CA GLY A 49 4.35 13.42 -7.15
C GLY A 49 3.03 13.77 -7.83
N GLU A 50 2.10 12.81 -7.95
CA GLU A 50 0.78 13.03 -8.56
C GLU A 50 -0.04 14.04 -7.73
N PRO A 51 -0.68 15.06 -8.36
CA PRO A 51 -1.37 16.12 -7.64
C PRO A 51 -2.52 15.59 -6.78
N GLY A 52 -2.41 15.78 -5.47
CA GLY A 52 -3.39 15.30 -4.49
C GLY A 52 -3.07 13.93 -3.91
N ALA A 53 -2.01 13.27 -4.37
CA ALA A 53 -1.52 12.04 -3.77
C ALA A 53 -0.98 12.29 -2.35
N ARG A 54 -1.32 11.39 -1.43
CA ARG A 54 -0.87 11.42 -0.05
C ARG A 54 -0.10 10.16 0.27
N LEU A 55 0.89 10.30 1.14
CA LEU A 55 1.59 9.15 1.70
C LEU A 55 0.56 8.29 2.45
N PRO A 56 0.49 6.97 2.16
CA PRO A 56 -0.41 6.08 2.90
C PRO A 56 -0.10 6.13 4.39
N GLU A 57 -1.15 6.18 5.21
CA GLU A 57 -0.99 6.09 6.66
C GLU A 57 -0.38 4.72 7.00
N ARG A 58 0.70 4.74 7.77
CA ARG A 58 1.28 3.51 8.28
C ARG A 58 0.44 3.09 9.48
N PRO A 59 0.00 1.83 9.57
CA PRO A 59 -0.54 1.34 10.82
C PRO A 59 0.51 1.56 11.89
N GLU A 60 0.07 1.94 13.08
CA GLU A 60 0.91 1.97 14.26
C GLU A 60 1.58 0.60 14.39
N GLN A 61 2.90 0.56 14.15
CA GLN A 61 3.67 -0.66 14.42
C GLN A 61 3.42 -0.96 15.89
N GLN A 62 2.77 -2.09 16.17
CA GLN A 62 2.89 -2.71 17.47
C GLN A 62 4.40 -2.90 17.66
N ALA A 63 5.02 -1.98 18.38
CA ALA A 63 6.40 -2.14 18.80
C ALA A 63 6.44 -3.50 19.50
N PRO A 64 7.37 -4.41 19.14
CA PRO A 64 7.54 -5.60 19.95
C PRO A 64 7.75 -5.10 21.38
N ALA A 65 6.92 -5.58 22.30
CA ALA A 65 7.08 -5.29 23.72
C ALA A 65 8.49 -5.73 24.09
N THR A 66 9.37 -4.76 24.31
CA THR A 66 10.70 -4.95 24.92
C THR A 66 10.51 -5.33 26.38
#